data_AF-A0A3B0SFF0-F1
#
_entry.id   AF-A0A3B0SFF0-F1
#
_cell.length_a   1.000
_cell.length_b   1.000
_cell.length_c   1.000
_cell.angle_alpha   90.00
_cell.angle_beta   90.00
_cell.angle_gamma   90.00
#
_symmetry.space_group_name_H-M   'P 1'
#
loop_
_entity.id
_entity.type
_entity.pdbx_description
1 polymer ?
#
loop_
_entity_poly.entity_id
_entity_poly.type
_entity_poly.pdbx_seq_one_letter_code
_entity_poly.pdbx_strand_id
1 'polypeptide(L)'
;MAPAPWDPENPLEFEATHPYVRTFWTAYVGPSAVADYLRLVRAAEKDSAIKRPRSLARLARHQLARVTKEGLEVRMTVPPLSVAQVMRLTPSVRRMHAAWRIQHPR
;
A
#
# COMPACT_ATOMS: atom_id res chain seq x y z
N MET A 1 -16.02 -5.70 -10.45
CA MET A 1 -14.87 -5.35 -11.32
C MET A 1 -13.68 -6.15 -10.84
N ALA A 2 -12.86 -6.68 -11.75
CA ALA A 2 -11.56 -7.26 -11.41
C ALA A 2 -10.51 -6.14 -11.43
N PRO A 3 -9.68 -5.98 -10.38
CA PRO A 3 -8.62 -5.00 -10.42
C PRO A 3 -7.43 -5.52 -11.23
N ALA A 4 -6.83 -4.68 -12.07
CA ALA A 4 -5.62 -5.01 -12.81
C ALA A 4 -4.35 -4.65 -11.99
N PRO A 5 -3.26 -5.41 -12.12
CA PRO A 5 -2.00 -5.08 -11.47
C PRO A 5 -1.39 -3.81 -12.09
N TRP A 6 -0.92 -2.91 -11.24
CA TRP A 6 -0.16 -1.72 -11.62
C TRP A 6 1.22 -1.82 -10.99
N ASP A 7 2.19 -2.30 -11.77
CA ASP A 7 3.60 -2.31 -11.36
C ASP A 7 4.34 -1.16 -12.05
N PRO A 8 4.57 -0.03 -11.36
CA PRO A 8 5.65 0.84 -11.79
C PRO A 8 6.97 0.08 -11.60
N GLU A 9 7.78 -0.04 -12.65
CA GLU A 9 9.12 -0.63 -12.59
C GLU A 9 10.00 0.19 -11.63
N ASN A 10 9.93 -0.12 -10.34
CA ASN A 10 10.68 0.61 -9.33
C ASN A 10 11.28 -0.39 -8.32
N PRO A 11 12.60 -0.63 -8.38
CA PRO A 11 13.25 -1.69 -7.60
C PRO A 11 13.27 -1.43 -6.08
N LEU A 12 12.86 -0.24 -5.63
CA LEU A 12 12.88 0.16 -4.22
C LEU A 12 11.61 -0.22 -3.43
N GLU A 13 10.68 -0.95 -4.05
CA GLU A 13 9.34 -1.17 -3.52
C GLU A 13 9.19 -2.48 -2.76
N PHE A 14 8.27 -2.49 -1.79
CA PHE A 14 7.91 -3.67 -1.02
C PHE A 14 6.73 -4.36 -1.66
N GLU A 15 6.74 -5.69 -1.72
CA GLU A 15 5.53 -6.44 -2.04
C GLU A 15 4.37 -6.04 -1.10
N ALA A 16 3.16 -6.01 -1.63
CA ALA A 16 1.97 -5.61 -0.86
C ALA A 16 1.80 -6.38 0.46
N THR A 17 2.19 -7.65 0.48
CA THR A 17 2.07 -8.54 1.65
C THR A 17 3.23 -8.41 2.63
N HIS A 18 4.28 -7.68 2.27
CA HIS A 18 5.51 -7.54 3.06
C HIS A 18 5.23 -6.95 4.46
N PRO A 19 5.95 -7.40 5.52
CA PRO A 19 5.74 -6.90 6.89
C PRO A 19 5.82 -5.37 7.02
N TYR A 20 6.64 -4.71 6.20
CA TYR A 20 6.72 -3.25 6.14
C TYR A 20 5.35 -2.59 5.89
N VAL A 21 4.57 -3.10 4.93
CA VAL A 21 3.25 -2.57 4.60
C VAL A 21 2.30 -2.78 5.76
N ARG A 22 2.28 -4.00 6.33
CA ARG A 22 1.42 -4.33 7.47
C ARG A 22 1.72 -3.51 8.72
N THR A 23 2.96 -3.07 8.90
CA THR A 23 3.38 -2.29 10.07
C THR A 23 3.23 -0.78 9.84
N PHE A 24 3.92 -0.24 8.84
CA PHE A 24 4.06 1.21 8.69
C PHE A 24 2.96 1.82 7.83
N TRP A 25 2.57 1.16 6.73
CA TRP A 25 1.43 1.65 5.94
C TRP A 25 0.12 1.54 6.73
N THR A 26 -0.08 0.49 7.53
CA THR A 26 -1.21 0.41 8.46
C THR A 26 -1.26 1.58 9.43
N ALA A 27 -0.11 1.94 10.03
CA ALA A 27 -0.04 3.08 10.92
C ALA A 27 -0.30 4.42 10.22
N TYR A 28 0.02 4.52 8.92
CA TYR A 28 -0.15 5.75 8.15
C TYR A 28 -1.56 5.94 7.56
N VAL A 29 -2.09 4.93 6.86
CA VAL A 29 -3.38 5.02 6.16
C VAL A 29 -4.55 4.41 6.94
N GLY A 30 -4.25 3.66 7.99
CA GLY A 30 -5.21 2.98 8.86
C GLY A 30 -5.47 1.52 8.47
N PRO A 31 -5.90 0.68 9.43
CA PRO A 31 -6.05 -0.76 9.25
C PRO A 31 -7.11 -1.14 8.21
N SER A 32 -8.25 -0.43 8.18
CA SER A 32 -9.32 -0.69 7.21
C SER A 32 -8.87 -0.42 5.77
N ALA A 33 -8.04 0.60 5.56
CA ALA A 33 -7.51 0.93 4.24
C ALA A 33 -6.51 -0.12 3.77
N VAL A 34 -5.61 -0.58 4.65
CA VAL A 34 -4.69 -1.68 4.33
C VAL A 34 -5.43 -2.99 4.07
N ALA A 35 -6.47 -3.31 4.85
CA ALA A 35 -7.28 -4.50 4.59
C ALA A 35 -7.96 -4.44 3.22
N ASP A 36 -8.56 -3.29 2.87
CA ASP A 36 -9.14 -3.07 1.55
C ASP A 36 -8.08 -3.17 0.43
N TYR A 37 -6.89 -2.62 0.64
CA TYR A 37 -5.77 -2.72 -0.30
C TYR A 37 -5.34 -4.18 -0.53
N LEU A 38 -5.11 -4.94 0.54
CA LEU A 38 -4.71 -6.36 0.43
C LEU A 38 -5.79 -7.23 -0.24
N ARG A 39 -7.08 -6.88 -0.06
CA ARG A 39 -8.16 -7.54 -0.79
C ARG A 39 -8.13 -7.22 -2.28
N LEU A 40 -7.83 -5.98 -2.65
CA LEU A 40 -7.66 -5.60 -4.06
C LEU A 40 -6.48 -6.33 -4.70
N VAL A 41 -5.33 -6.36 -4.02
CA VAL A 41 -4.12 -7.06 -4.49
C VAL A 41 -4.42 -8.53 -4.74
N ARG A 42 -5.03 -9.23 -3.76
CA ARG A 42 -5.43 -10.63 -3.94
C ARG A 42 -6.45 -10.84 -5.05
N ALA A 43 -7.35 -9.87 -5.24
CA ALA A 43 -8.33 -9.93 -6.30
C ALA A 43 -7.66 -9.79 -7.67
N ALA A 44 -6.61 -8.95 -7.78
CA ALA A 44 -5.81 -8.80 -8.99
C ALA A 44 -4.97 -10.04 -9.30
N GLU A 45 -4.32 -10.64 -8.29
CA GLU A 45 -3.56 -11.89 -8.45
C GLU A 45 -4.42 -13.04 -8.99
N LYS A 46 -5.69 -13.08 -8.60
CA LYS A 46 -6.63 -14.14 -8.95
C LYS A 46 -7.52 -13.82 -10.14
N ASP A 47 -7.32 -12.66 -10.77
CA ASP A 47 -8.22 -12.10 -11.79
C ASP A 47 -9.72 -12.23 -11.39
N SER A 48 -10.01 -11.85 -10.14
CA SER A 48 -11.32 -12.08 -9.53
C SER A 48 -12.06 -10.78 -9.28
N ALA A 49 -13.37 -10.80 -9.52
CA ALA A 49 -14.21 -9.64 -9.26
C ALA A 49 -14.35 -9.38 -7.77
N ILE A 50 -14.22 -8.11 -7.38
CA ILE A 50 -14.43 -7.66 -6.00
C ILE A 50 -15.36 -6.46 -5.92
N LYS A 51 -16.08 -6.34 -4.80
CA LYS A 51 -16.88 -5.15 -4.48
C LYS A 51 -15.96 -3.95 -4.30
N ARG A 52 -16.41 -2.78 -4.76
CA ARG A 52 -15.69 -1.50 -4.59
C ARG A 52 -15.35 -1.27 -3.10
N PRO A 53 -14.06 -1.14 -2.75
CA PRO A 53 -13.67 -0.92 -1.35
C PRO A 53 -14.10 0.46 -0.85
N ARG A 54 -14.41 0.55 0.44
CA ARG A 54 -14.81 1.82 1.08
C ARG A 54 -13.65 2.81 1.12
N SER A 55 -12.43 2.29 1.26
CA SER A 55 -11.21 3.09 1.41
C SER A 55 -10.60 3.53 0.07
N LEU A 56 -11.27 3.30 -1.07
CA LEU A 56 -10.69 3.49 -2.40
C LEU A 56 -10.17 4.92 -2.63
N ALA A 57 -10.90 5.95 -2.20
CA ALA A 57 -10.44 7.34 -2.32
C ALA A 57 -9.14 7.60 -1.54
N ARG A 58 -8.99 6.97 -0.36
CA ARG A 58 -7.76 7.06 0.45
C ARG A 58 -6.62 6.30 -0.22
N LEU A 59 -6.87 5.12 -0.77
CA LEU A 59 -5.88 4.35 -1.52
C LEU A 59 -5.39 5.14 -2.76
N ALA A 60 -6.31 5.77 -3.49
CA ALA A 60 -5.98 6.61 -4.63
C ALA A 60 -5.14 7.83 -4.27
N ARG A 61 -5.48 8.51 -3.17
CA ARG A 61 -4.69 9.64 -2.67
C ARG A 61 -3.24 9.27 -2.35
N HIS A 62 -2.99 8.03 -1.97
CA HIS A 62 -1.66 7.51 -1.68
C HIS A 62 -1.03 6.72 -2.84
N GLN A 63 -1.63 6.81 -4.03
CA GLN A 63 -1.17 6.11 -5.22
C GLN A 63 -1.01 4.60 -4.99
N LEU A 64 -1.88 3.98 -4.18
CA LEU A 64 -1.91 2.52 -3.97
C LEU A 64 -2.89 1.80 -4.90
N ALA A 65 -3.87 2.55 -5.39
CA ALA A 65 -4.84 2.10 -6.39
C ALA A 65 -5.25 3.31 -7.22
N ARG A 66 -5.73 3.10 -8.45
CA ARG A 66 -6.28 4.19 -9.27
C ARG A 66 -7.46 3.68 -10.09
N VAL A 67 -8.45 4.53 -10.28
CA VAL A 67 -9.57 4.24 -11.18
C VAL A 67 -9.21 4.80 -12.55
N THR A 68 -9.19 3.95 -13.56
CA THR A 68 -8.95 4.30 -14.96
C THR A 68 -10.24 4.12 -15.77
N LYS A 69 -10.19 4.41 -17.07
CA LYS A 69 -11.34 4.17 -17.97
C LYS A 69 -11.65 2.67 -18.11
N GLU A 70 -10.62 1.84 -17.99
CA GLU A 70 -10.68 0.38 -18.15
C GLU A 70 -11.08 -0.34 -16.87
N GLY A 71 -10.97 0.32 -15.71
CA GLY A 71 -11.44 -0.23 -14.45
C GLY A 71 -10.67 0.28 -13.25
N LEU A 72 -10.32 -0.64 -12.37
CA LEU A 72 -9.55 -0.36 -11.16
C LEU A 72 -8.18 -1.00 -11.31
N GLU A 73 -7.14 -0.22 -11.07
CA GLU A 73 -5.78 -0.70 -11.03
C GLU A 73 -5.27 -0.63 -9.59
N VAL A 74 -4.52 -1.64 -9.16
CA VAL A 74 -3.96 -1.74 -7.81
C VAL A 74 -2.48 -2.03 -7.90
N ARG A 75 -1.69 -1.37 -7.05
CA ARG A 75 -0.26 -1.66 -7.02
C ARG A 75 0.03 -2.98 -6.34
N MET A 76 0.87 -3.80 -6.96
CA MET A 76 1.35 -5.05 -6.36
C MET A 76 2.55 -4.80 -5.46
N THR A 77 3.27 -3.72 -5.73
CA THR A 77 4.43 -3.24 -4.99
C THR A 77 4.21 -1.80 -4.49
N VAL A 78 4.70 -1.50 -3.28
CA VAL A 78 4.44 -0.24 -2.58
C VAL A 78 5.76 0.41 -2.17
N PRO A 79 5.94 1.71 -2.44
CA PRO A 79 7.14 2.40 -2.02
C PRO A 79 7.24 2.48 -0.49
N PRO A 80 8.47 2.60 0.03
CA PRO A 80 8.68 3.02 1.41
C PRO A 80 7.96 4.33 1.68
N LEU A 81 7.51 4.53 2.92
CA LEU A 81 6.94 5.82 3.32
C LEU A 81 7.98 6.93 3.15
N SER A 82 7.56 8.03 2.51
CA SER A 82 8.40 9.22 2.37
C SER A 82 8.64 9.89 3.72
N VAL A 83 9.69 10.72 3.81
CA VAL A 83 10.01 11.47 5.04
C VAL A 83 8.79 12.25 5.56
N ALA A 84 8.06 12.91 4.67
CA ALA A 84 6.86 13.67 5.04
C ALA A 84 5.73 12.77 5.59
N GLN A 85 5.58 11.55 5.08
CA GLN A 85 4.58 10.59 5.58
C GLN A 85 5.01 10.04 6.95
N VAL A 86 6.28 9.71 7.12
CA VAL A 86 6.84 9.24 8.40
C VAL A 86 6.65 10.31 9.47
N MET A 87 6.86 11.59 9.16
CA MET A 87 6.69 12.67 10.13
C MET A 87 5.27 12.80 10.68
N ARG A 88 4.26 12.31 9.96
CA ARG A 88 2.85 12.26 10.40
C ARG A 88 2.52 11.06 11.30
N LEU A 89 3.43 10.10 11.44
CA LEU A 89 3.26 8.96 12.34
C LEU A 89 3.49 9.38 13.80
N THR A 90 2.98 8.58 14.74
CA THR A 90 3.24 8.80 16.16
C THR A 90 4.74 8.66 16.49
N PRO A 91 5.25 9.34 17.55
CA PRO A 91 6.67 9.28 17.88
C PRO A 91 7.22 7.86 18.08
N SER A 92 6.42 6.94 18.61
CA SER A 92 6.81 5.53 18.76
C SER A 92 7.01 4.85 17.41
N VAL A 93 6.06 5.02 16.48
CA VAL A 93 6.12 4.41 15.15
C VAL A 93 7.26 5.01 14.32
N ARG A 94 7.55 6.31 14.46
CA ARG A 94 8.71 6.94 13.81
C ARG A 94 10.04 6.30 14.25
N ARG A 95 10.21 6.05 15.56
CA ARG A 95 11.41 5.37 16.08
C ARG A 95 11.52 3.94 15.55
N MET A 96 10.41 3.20 15.54
CA MET A 96 10.36 1.86 14.97
C MET A 96 10.71 1.85 13.48
N HIS A 97 10.24 2.84 12.71
CA HIS A 97 10.58 2.99 11.29
C HIS A 97 12.07 3.28 11.08
N ALA A 98 12.64 4.19 11.87
CA ALA A 98 14.07 4.49 11.83
C ALA A 98 14.92 3.24 12.15
N ALA A 99 14.58 2.50 13.21
CA ALA A 99 15.24 1.25 13.57
C ALA A 99 15.12 0.20 12.46
N TRP A 100 13.93 0.08 11.85
CA TRP A 100 13.70 -0.83 10.73
C TRP A 100 14.59 -0.51 9.53
N ARG A 101 14.75 0.78 9.19
CA ARG A 101 15.63 1.22 8.09
C ARG A 101 17.11 0.94 8.36
N ILE A 102 17.54 0.98 9.62
CA ILE A 102 18.93 0.64 10.00
C ILE A 102 19.17 -0.87 9.87
N GLN A 103 18.19 -1.69 10.27
CA GLN A 103 18.28 -3.16 10.19
C GLN A 103 18.10 -3.69 8.77
N HIS A 104 17.36 -2.97 7.93
CA HIS A 104 17.10 -3.31 6.54
C HIS A 104 17.59 -2.16 5.64
N PRO A 105 18.91 -1.94 5.56
CA PRO A 105 19.46 -1.00 4.60
C PRO A 105 19.22 -1.60 3.21
N ARG A 106 18.14 -1.18 2.57
CA ARG A 106 17.94 -1.36 1.13
C ARG A 106 18.73 -0.30 0.39
#